data_AF-A0A1B6M657-F1
#
_entry.id   AF-A0A1B6M657-F1
#
_cell.length_a   1.000
_cell.length_b   1.000
_cell.length_c   1.000
_cell.angle_alpha   90.00
_cell.angle_beta   90.00
_cell.angle_gamma   90.00
#
_symmetry.space_group_name_H-M   'P 1'
#
loop_
_entity.id
_entity.type
_entity.pdbx_description
1 polymer ?
#
loop_
_entity_poly.entity_id
_entity_poly.type
_entity_poly.pdbx_seq_one_letter_code
_entity_poly.pdbx_strand_id
1 'polypeptide(L)'
;LTSGPDNVTQQLVHCHCPRGAVAYLIKQQAFQNRDGQIGYQYSFACSPQSRLRCQRKEPCRLFTVRKRLELLDEVNTNTLCQCPHNHYCPTHHTDPGTVQGKSYVEENIRTYSGYCFPK
;
A
#
# COMPACT_ATOMS: atom_id res chain seq x y z
N LEU A 1 13.76 -1.67 6.84
CA LEU A 1 13.21 -3.04 6.76
C LEU A 1 14.29 -3.96 6.22
N THR A 2 14.70 -4.95 6.98
CA THR A 2 15.59 -6.01 6.52
C THR A 2 14.76 -7.27 6.24
N SER A 3 14.98 -7.86 5.07
CA SER A 3 14.40 -9.14 4.66
C SER A 3 15.53 -10.14 4.48
N GLY A 4 15.45 -11.23 5.23
CA GLY A 4 16.40 -12.34 5.19
C GLY A 4 15.69 -13.68 4.92
N PRO A 5 16.45 -14.74 4.67
CA PRO A 5 15.94 -16.07 4.32
C PRO A 5 15.18 -16.76 5.47
N ASP A 6 15.32 -16.29 6.70
CA ASP A 6 14.70 -16.90 7.89
C ASP A 6 13.19 -16.60 8.04
N ASN A 7 12.49 -16.14 6.99
CA ASN A 7 11.08 -15.70 7.03
C ASN A 7 10.78 -14.62 8.09
N VAL A 8 11.80 -13.97 8.63
CA VAL A 8 11.67 -12.87 9.59
C VAL A 8 11.89 -11.55 8.87
N THR A 9 10.96 -10.62 9.07
CA THR A 9 11.15 -9.22 8.68
C THR A 9 11.44 -8.39 9.92
N GLN A 10 12.49 -7.57 9.87
CA GLN A 10 12.82 -6.65 10.96
C GLN A 10 12.68 -5.21 10.46
N GLN A 11 11.88 -4.42 11.18
CA GLN A 11 11.69 -2.99 10.88
C GLN A 11 12.29 -2.15 12.01
N LEU A 12 13.43 -1.51 11.73
CA LEU A 12 14.03 -0.52 12.60
C LEU A 12 13.50 0.88 12.26
N VAL A 13 12.99 1.60 13.25
CA VAL A 13 12.49 2.97 13.12
C VAL A 13 13.58 3.94 13.59
N HIS A 14 14.15 4.72 12.67
CA HIS A 14 15.17 5.72 13.00
C HIS A 14 14.59 7.08 13.40
N CYS A 15 13.42 7.42 12.86
CA CYS A 15 12.72 8.67 13.15
C CYS A 15 11.22 8.53 12.85
N HIS A 16 10.40 9.43 13.38
CA HIS A 16 8.97 9.50 13.11
C HIS A 16 8.66 10.51 12.00
N CYS A 17 7.72 10.15 11.11
CA CYS A 17 7.25 11.08 10.08
C CYS A 17 6.47 12.25 10.68
N PRO A 18 6.54 13.45 10.08
CA PRO A 18 5.67 14.57 10.44
C PRO A 18 4.18 14.22 10.32
N ARG A 19 3.33 14.94 11.07
CA ARG A 19 1.88 14.76 10.98
C ARG A 19 1.39 14.98 9.54
N GLY A 20 0.61 14.03 9.02
CA GLY A 20 0.08 14.08 7.65
C GLY A 20 1.08 13.67 6.55
N ALA A 21 2.27 13.18 6.90
CA ALA A 21 3.18 12.55 5.95
C ALA A 21 2.94 11.04 5.85
N VAL A 22 3.22 10.47 4.68
CA VAL A 22 3.17 9.04 4.39
C VAL A 22 4.58 8.50 4.18
N ALA A 23 4.85 7.29 4.68
CA ALA A 23 6.12 6.62 4.45
C ALA A 23 6.13 5.97 3.06
N TYR A 24 7.24 6.10 2.33
CA TYR A 24 7.44 5.47 1.02
C TYR A 24 8.85 4.88 0.91
N LEU A 25 9.00 3.83 0.09
CA LEU A 25 10.29 3.19 -0.18
C LEU A 25 11.19 4.10 -1.01
N ILE A 26 12.41 4.37 -0.56
CA ILE A 26 13.37 5.24 -1.27
C ILE A 26 14.62 4.50 -1.76
N LYS A 27 15.02 3.42 -1.10
CA LYS A 27 16.29 2.73 -1.41
C LYS A 27 16.26 1.26 -1.04
N GLN A 28 16.87 0.44 -1.88
CA GLN A 28 17.21 -0.96 -1.60
C GLN A 28 18.73 -1.11 -1.60
N GLN A 29 19.28 -1.81 -0.61
CA GLN A 29 20.70 -2.16 -0.52
C GLN A 29 20.84 -3.64 -0.22
N ALA A 30 21.63 -4.35 -1.03
CA ALA A 30 22.03 -5.70 -0.73
C ALA A 30 23.11 -5.70 0.37
N PHE A 31 23.05 -6.68 1.26
CA PHE A 31 24.09 -6.94 2.25
C PHE A 31 24.33 -8.44 2.37
N GLN A 32 25.56 -8.85 2.71
CA GLN A 32 25.83 -10.26 3.01
C GLN A 32 25.58 -10.53 4.49
N ASN A 33 24.79 -11.57 4.77
CA ASN A 33 24.62 -12.12 6.11
C ASN A 33 25.87 -12.90 6.53
N ARG A 34 25.97 -13.19 7.83
CA ARG A 34 27.09 -13.95 8.42
C ARG A 34 27.27 -15.33 7.77
N ASP A 35 26.18 -15.91 7.25
CA ASP A 35 26.17 -17.20 6.56
C ASP A 35 26.48 -17.11 5.05
N GLY A 36 26.97 -15.95 4.57
CA GLY A 36 27.33 -15.72 3.17
C GLY A 36 26.14 -15.52 2.21
N GLN A 37 24.92 -15.56 2.72
CA GLN A 37 23.70 -15.34 1.95
C GLN A 37 23.43 -13.84 1.73
N ILE A 38 22.87 -13.49 0.57
CA ILE A 38 22.53 -12.09 0.23
C ILE A 38 21.16 -11.75 0.82
N GLY A 39 21.12 -10.79 1.74
CA GLY A 39 19.91 -10.15 2.24
C GLY A 39 19.68 -8.78 1.62
N TYR A 40 18.47 -8.23 1.82
CA TYR A 40 18.13 -6.88 1.35
C TYR A 40 17.65 -5.99 2.48
N GLN A 41 18.19 -4.77 2.51
CA GLN A 41 17.75 -3.69 3.37
C GLN A 41 17.01 -2.63 2.55
N TYR A 42 15.77 -2.39 2.91
CA TYR A 42 14.87 -1.41 2.34
C TYR A 42 14.75 -0.20 3.27
N SER A 43 15.06 0.99 2.75
CA SER A 43 14.99 2.27 3.46
C SER A 43 13.74 3.04 3.06
N PHE A 44 13.09 3.68 4.03
CA PHE A 44 11.86 4.43 3.85
C PHE A 44 12.08 5.90 4.19
N ALA A 45 11.42 6.79 3.47
CA ALA A 45 11.38 8.23 3.72
C ALA A 45 9.94 8.70 3.92
N CYS A 46 9.76 9.95 4.37
CA CYS A 46 8.43 10.54 4.59
C CYS A 46 8.12 11.55 3.48
N SER A 47 6.93 11.47 2.90
CA SER A 47 6.42 12.44 1.92
C SER A 47 5.14 13.10 2.45
N PRO A 48 4.98 14.43 2.38
CA PRO A 48 3.72 15.08 2.75
C PRO A 48 2.59 14.64 1.82
N GLN A 49 1.40 14.34 2.37
CA GLN A 49 0.23 14.08 1.53
C GLN A 49 -0.21 15.37 0.83
N SER A 50 0.07 15.47 -0.45
CA SER A 50 -0.45 16.53 -1.31
C SER A 50 -1.94 16.28 -1.61
N ARG A 51 -2.75 17.34 -1.57
CA ARG A 51 -4.17 17.29 -1.93
C ARG A 51 -4.31 17.35 -3.45
N LEU A 52 -4.06 16.23 -4.12
CA LEU A 52 -4.28 16.11 -5.57
C LEU A 52 -5.78 15.97 -5.84
N ARG A 53 -6.33 16.72 -6.80
CA ARG A 53 -7.72 16.54 -7.27
C ARG A 53 -7.77 15.42 -8.29
N CYS A 54 -8.83 14.62 -8.23
CA CYS A 54 -8.97 13.52 -9.17
C CYS A 54 -9.22 14.01 -10.60
N GLN A 55 -8.49 13.44 -11.57
CA GLN A 55 -8.82 13.48 -12.99
C GLN A 55 -10.12 12.71 -13.27
N ARG A 56 -10.77 13.05 -14.39
CA ARG A 56 -12.05 12.43 -14.75
C ARG A 56 -11.88 10.92 -14.95
N LYS A 57 -12.67 10.13 -14.21
CA LYS A 57 -12.69 8.65 -14.24
C LYS A 57 -11.39 7.97 -13.79
N GLU A 58 -10.46 8.69 -13.16
CA GLU A 58 -9.31 8.05 -12.55
C GLU A 58 -9.69 7.39 -11.20
N PRO A 59 -8.96 6.35 -10.76
CA PRO A 59 -9.17 5.78 -9.44
C PRO A 59 -8.75 6.77 -8.36
N CYS A 60 -9.55 6.89 -7.30
CA CYS A 60 -9.25 7.74 -6.15
C CYS A 60 -8.53 6.99 -5.03
N ARG A 61 -8.65 5.66 -4.99
CA ARG A 61 -7.99 4.80 -4.01
C ARG A 61 -7.71 3.41 -4.59
N LEU A 62 -6.57 2.84 -4.22
CA LEU A 62 -6.21 1.46 -4.54
C LEU A 62 -6.22 0.63 -3.26
N PHE A 63 -6.66 -0.62 -3.37
CA PHE A 63 -6.64 -1.60 -2.29
C PHE A 63 -5.83 -2.81 -2.73
N THR A 64 -4.94 -3.27 -1.85
CA THR A 64 -4.22 -4.54 -1.98
C THR A 64 -4.65 -5.41 -0.82
N VAL A 65 -5.43 -6.45 -1.12
CA VAL A 65 -6.06 -7.33 -0.14
C VAL A 65 -5.32 -8.65 -0.16
N ARG A 66 -4.70 -9.02 0.95
CA ARG A 66 -4.06 -10.32 1.14
C ARG A 66 -4.91 -11.17 2.08
N LYS A 67 -5.43 -12.29 1.57
CA LYS A 67 -6.25 -13.21 2.37
C LYS A 67 -5.32 -13.99 3.32
N ARG A 68 -5.46 -13.80 4.63
CA ARG A 68 -4.69 -14.52 5.66
C ARG A 68 -5.45 -15.75 6.16
N LEU A 69 -6.71 -15.56 6.53
CA LEU A 69 -7.63 -16.58 7.00
C LEU A 69 -8.97 -16.41 6.27
N GLU A 70 -9.88 -17.37 6.36
CA GLU A 70 -11.20 -17.30 5.68
C GLU A 70 -12.01 -16.03 6.02
N LEU A 71 -11.80 -15.44 7.20
CA LEU A 71 -12.53 -14.26 7.68
C LEU A 71 -11.62 -13.04 7.95
N LEU A 72 -10.32 -13.11 7.62
CA LEU A 72 -9.37 -12.04 7.94
C LEU A 72 -8.51 -11.69 6.75
N ASP A 73 -8.70 -10.46 6.28
CA ASP A 73 -7.96 -9.85 5.20
C ASP A 73 -6.98 -8.80 5.72
N GLU A 74 -5.72 -8.93 5.31
CA GLU A 74 -4.71 -7.90 5.50
C GLU A 74 -4.81 -6.94 4.32
N VAL A 75 -5.30 -5.72 4.57
CA VAL A 75 -5.59 -4.73 3.51
C VAL A 75 -4.62 -3.56 3.59
N ASN A 76 -3.92 -3.31 2.49
CA ASN A 76 -3.16 -2.08 2.29
C ASN A 76 -3.97 -1.13 1.39
N THR A 77 -4.11 0.13 1.82
CA THR A 77 -4.88 1.16 1.10
C THR A 77 -3.99 2.31 0.68
N ASN A 78 -4.06 2.70 -0.58
CA ASN A 78 -3.33 3.85 -1.11
C ASN A 78 -4.32 4.88 -1.68
N THR A 79 -4.41 6.06 -1.05
CA THR A 79 -5.28 7.15 -1.51
C THR A 79 -4.53 7.99 -2.54
N LEU A 80 -5.07 8.13 -3.74
CA LEU A 80 -4.41 8.77 -4.87
C LEU A 80 -4.79 10.24 -5.01
N CYS A 81 -6.06 10.57 -4.81
CA CYS A 81 -6.60 11.90 -5.04
C CYS A 81 -7.91 12.16 -4.29
N GLN A 82 -8.35 13.40 -4.27
CA GLN A 82 -9.60 13.86 -3.68
C GLN A 82 -10.68 13.99 -4.77
N CYS A 83 -11.81 13.30 -4.56
CA CYS A 83 -12.95 13.34 -5.46
C CYS A 83 -13.55 14.76 -5.57
N PRO A 84 -14.16 15.10 -6.71
CA PRO A 84 -14.84 16.38 -6.90
C PRO A 84 -16.09 16.49 -6.00
N HIS A 85 -16.71 17.67 -6.01
CA HIS A 85 -17.95 17.93 -5.26
C HIS A 85 -19.03 16.87 -5.59
N ASN A 86 -19.84 16.50 -4.59
CA ASN A 86 -20.92 15.49 -4.67
C ASN A 86 -20.47 14.07 -5.04
N HIS A 87 -19.17 13.80 -5.00
CA HIS A 87 -18.64 12.46 -5.11
C HIS A 87 -17.89 12.09 -3.83
N TYR A 88 -17.83 10.80 -3.52
CA TYR A 88 -17.02 10.25 -2.44
C TYR A 88 -16.09 9.16 -2.98
N CYS A 89 -14.98 8.97 -2.28
CA CYS A 89 -14.05 7.89 -2.59
C CYS A 89 -14.38 6.67 -1.69
N PRO A 90 -14.49 5.45 -2.25
CA PRO A 90 -14.71 4.22 -1.49
C PRO A 90 -13.73 4.06 -0.31
N THR A 91 -14.22 3.62 0.84
CA THR A 91 -13.41 3.40 2.05
C THR A 91 -12.98 1.96 2.22
N HIS A 92 -13.77 1.03 1.70
CA HIS A 92 -13.52 -0.40 1.75
C HIS A 92 -13.50 -0.99 0.34
N HIS A 93 -12.77 -2.08 0.16
CA HIS A 93 -12.63 -2.74 -1.14
C HIS A 93 -13.92 -3.43 -1.62
N THR A 94 -14.92 -3.54 -0.74
CA THR A 94 -16.28 -4.05 -1.05
C THR A 94 -17.30 -2.94 -1.25
N ASP A 95 -16.92 -1.66 -1.10
CA ASP A 95 -17.85 -0.54 -1.24
C ASP A 95 -18.25 -0.33 -2.70
N PRO A 96 -19.45 0.25 -2.96
CA PRO A 96 -19.86 0.67 -4.30
C PRO A 96 -18.81 1.57 -4.97
N GLY A 97 -18.63 1.42 -6.28
CA GLY A 97 -17.61 2.15 -7.03
C GLY A 97 -16.21 1.52 -6.97
N THR A 98 -16.07 0.37 -6.32
CA THR A 98 -14.82 -0.42 -6.35
C THR A 98 -14.88 -1.51 -7.43
N VAL A 99 -13.80 -1.65 -8.20
CA VAL A 99 -13.65 -2.65 -9.26
C VAL A 99 -12.49 -3.58 -8.93
N GLN A 100 -12.73 -4.89 -9.04
CA GLN A 100 -11.67 -5.89 -8.85
C GLN A 100 -10.68 -5.86 -10.02
N GLY A 101 -9.39 -5.79 -9.69
CA GLY A 101 -8.28 -5.84 -10.62
C GLY A 101 -7.67 -7.24 -10.72
N LYS A 102 -6.34 -7.29 -10.77
CA LYS A 102 -5.58 -8.54 -10.87
C LYS A 102 -5.56 -9.31 -9.54
N SER A 103 -5.56 -10.63 -9.66
CA SER A 103 -5.34 -11.58 -8.58
C SER A 103 -3.97 -12.23 -8.76
N TYR A 104 -3.15 -12.22 -7.71
CA TYR A 104 -1.85 -12.87 -7.62
C TYR A 104 -2.02 -14.11 -6.75
N VAL A 105 -2.25 -15.26 -7.39
CA VAL A 105 -2.68 -16.50 -6.73
C VAL A 105 -1.58 -17.05 -5.81
N GLU A 106 -0.32 -16.99 -6.24
CA GLU A 106 0.85 -17.47 -5.48
C GLU A 106 0.98 -16.78 -4.11
N GLU A 107 0.52 -15.52 -4.00
CA GLU A 107 0.65 -14.71 -2.80
C GLU A 107 -0.68 -14.55 -2.02
N ASN A 108 -1.78 -15.13 -2.53
CA ASN A 108 -3.15 -14.89 -2.06
C ASN A 108 -3.52 -13.39 -2.02
N ILE A 109 -3.05 -12.61 -3.00
CA ILE A 109 -3.27 -11.16 -3.08
C ILE A 109 -4.26 -10.82 -4.19
N ARG A 110 -5.19 -9.90 -3.92
CA ARG A 110 -6.09 -9.31 -4.90
C ARG A 110 -5.97 -7.79 -4.86
N THR A 111 -6.02 -7.17 -6.03
CA THR A 111 -6.03 -5.71 -6.16
C THR A 111 -7.43 -5.22 -6.47
N TYR A 112 -7.79 -4.05 -5.93
CA TYR A 112 -9.05 -3.38 -6.21
C TYR A 112 -8.82 -1.89 -6.45
N SER A 113 -9.61 -1.31 -7.34
CA SER A 113 -9.55 0.11 -7.70
C SER A 113 -10.86 0.78 -7.32
N GLY A 114 -10.82 1.72 -6.38
CA GLY A 114 -11.95 2.55 -6.00
C GLY A 114 -12.03 3.81 -6.88
N TYR A 115 -13.19 4.07 -7.45
CA TYR A 115 -13.48 5.25 -8.27
C TYR A 115 -14.43 6.20 -7.54
N CYS A 116 -14.36 7.48 -7.88
CA CYS A 116 -15.27 8.48 -7.32
C CYS A 116 -16.72 8.12 -7.66
N PHE A 117 -17.51 7.89 -6.62
CA PHE A 117 -18.92 7.49 -6.73
C PHE A 117 -19.83 8.64 -6.31
N PRO A 118 -20.98 8.88 -6.98
CA PRO A 118 -21.93 9.91 -6.56
C PRO A 118 -22.44 9.67 -5.14
N LYS A 119 -22.56 10.72 -4.34
CA LYS A 119 -23.21 10.66 -3.02
C LYS A 119 -24.71 10.49 -3.13
#